data_AF-A0A1G2DX99-F1
#
_entry.id   AF-A0A1G2DX99-F1
#
_cell.length_a   1.000
_cell.length_b   1.000
_cell.length_c   1.000
_cell.angle_alpha   90.00
_cell.angle_beta   90.00
_cell.angle_gamma   90.00
#
_symmetry.space_group_name_H-M   'P 1'
#
loop_
_entity.id
_entity.type
_entity.pdbx_description
1 polymer ?
#
loop_
_entity_poly.entity_id
_entity_poly.type
_entity_poly.pdbx_seq_one_letter_code
_entity_poly.pdbx_strand_id
1 'polypeptide(L)'
;MFQAYYEELAGEDIKIWFKDVFLFPKKFHNNYAMLIRVLPDIQLICFKDFKQLKKKTFWENYLKNISHYVILENKYWFESRNIGGGGPPIYTKEGWLIIFHTVEELNKARVYHASAALLDINNPLKVIGRLEEPLFSPDEDWEKEGFVDNVVFPTGNAIFGKYLYMYYGAADKKIAVARVNLEQLLKRLKQK
;
A
#
# COMPACT_ATOMS: atom_id res chain seq x y z
N MET A 1 -3.01 19.86 -6.49
CA MET A 1 -1.65 19.31 -6.69
C MET A 1 -1.68 18.00 -7.51
N PHE A 2 -2.50 17.00 -7.17
CA PHE A 2 -2.60 15.76 -7.98
C PHE A 2 -3.50 15.85 -9.22
N GLN A 3 -4.48 16.78 -9.26
CA GLN A 3 -5.34 16.97 -10.42
C GLN A 3 -4.55 17.33 -11.69
N ALA A 4 -3.67 18.33 -11.63
CA ALA A 4 -2.82 18.70 -12.77
C ALA A 4 -1.93 17.52 -13.24
N TYR A 5 -1.39 16.75 -12.30
CA TYR A 5 -0.62 15.53 -12.59
C TYR A 5 -1.44 14.48 -13.35
N TYR A 6 -2.73 14.36 -13.06
CA TYR A 6 -3.62 13.41 -13.74
C TYR A 6 -4.12 13.92 -15.08
N GLU A 7 -4.42 15.21 -15.19
CA GLU A 7 -4.84 15.82 -16.46
C GLU A 7 -3.73 15.68 -17.52
N GLU A 8 -2.47 15.85 -17.13
CA GLU A 8 -1.31 15.68 -18.02
C GLU A 8 -1.07 14.22 -18.43
N LEU A 9 -1.20 13.26 -17.50
CA LEU A 9 -0.84 11.85 -17.75
C LEU A 9 -1.99 10.98 -18.26
N ALA A 10 -3.23 11.31 -17.91
CA ALA A 10 -4.39 10.43 -18.06
C ALA A 10 -5.53 11.07 -18.87
N GLY A 11 -5.45 12.38 -19.15
CA GLY A 11 -6.40 13.14 -19.97
C GLY A 11 -7.24 14.14 -19.17
N GLU A 12 -7.70 15.20 -19.83
CA GLU A 12 -8.37 16.35 -19.21
C GLU A 12 -9.66 15.99 -18.43
N ASP A 13 -10.31 14.90 -18.81
CA ASP A 13 -11.54 14.40 -18.18
C ASP A 13 -11.29 13.54 -16.92
N ILE A 14 -10.04 13.17 -16.63
CA ILE A 14 -9.70 12.33 -15.47
C ILE A 14 -9.37 13.20 -14.26
N LYS A 15 -10.37 13.36 -13.39
CA LYS A 15 -10.23 14.13 -12.14
C LYS A 15 -9.70 13.31 -10.96
N ILE A 16 -9.84 11.99 -11.01
CA ILE A 16 -9.43 11.06 -9.94
C ILE A 16 -8.83 9.81 -10.59
N TRP A 17 -7.65 9.41 -10.13
CA TRP A 17 -7.00 8.15 -10.51
C TRP A 17 -6.71 7.33 -9.26
N PHE A 18 -7.09 6.05 -9.28
CA PHE A 18 -6.69 5.08 -8.27
C PHE A 18 -5.63 4.10 -8.79
N LYS A 19 -4.70 3.71 -7.93
CA LYS A 19 -3.66 2.69 -8.18
C LYS A 19 -3.63 1.67 -7.03
N ASP A 20 -2.69 0.72 -7.10
CA ASP A 20 -2.36 -0.21 -6.02
C ASP A 20 -3.55 -1.00 -5.48
N VAL A 21 -4.24 -1.69 -6.38
CA VAL A 21 -5.46 -2.41 -6.08
C VAL A 21 -5.15 -3.84 -5.64
N PHE A 22 -5.51 -4.20 -4.41
CA PHE A 22 -5.28 -5.53 -3.85
C PHE A 22 -6.49 -6.06 -3.11
N LEU A 23 -7.00 -7.22 -3.53
CA LEU A 23 -8.06 -7.93 -2.81
C LEU A 23 -7.52 -8.55 -1.52
N PHE A 24 -8.32 -8.51 -0.46
CA PHE A 24 -8.10 -9.40 0.68
C PHE A 24 -8.36 -10.85 0.24
N PRO A 25 -7.56 -11.82 0.72
CA PRO A 25 -7.76 -13.24 0.41
C PRO A 25 -8.94 -13.87 1.18
N LYS A 26 -9.77 -13.04 1.85
CA LYS A 26 -10.96 -13.46 2.59
C LYS A 26 -12.06 -12.39 2.49
N LYS A 27 -13.31 -12.85 2.52
CA LYS A 27 -14.49 -11.98 2.65
C LYS A 27 -14.72 -11.53 4.09
N PHE A 28 -15.26 -10.33 4.27
CA PHE A 28 -15.71 -9.77 5.55
C PHE A 28 -17.23 -9.64 5.52
N HIS A 29 -17.94 -10.29 6.43
CA HIS A 29 -19.42 -10.32 6.45
C HIS A 29 -20.03 -10.67 5.08
N ASN A 30 -19.46 -11.68 4.40
CA ASN A 30 -19.81 -12.11 3.05
C ASN A 30 -19.58 -11.08 1.91
N ASN A 31 -18.91 -9.96 2.20
CA ASN A 31 -18.48 -8.98 1.20
C ASN A 31 -17.01 -9.21 0.83
N TYR A 32 -16.68 -9.00 -0.45
CA TYR A 32 -15.29 -8.78 -0.86
C TYR A 32 -14.77 -7.48 -0.26
N ALA A 33 -13.47 -7.45 0.00
CA ALA A 33 -12.75 -6.26 0.44
C ALA A 33 -11.50 -6.09 -0.42
N MET A 34 -11.21 -4.87 -0.85
CA MET A 34 -9.96 -4.53 -1.54
C MET A 34 -9.37 -3.23 -1.01
N LEU A 35 -8.05 -3.19 -0.94
CA LEU A 35 -7.29 -1.97 -0.78
C LEU A 35 -7.15 -1.30 -2.13
N ILE A 36 -7.28 0.01 -2.15
CA ILE A 36 -6.91 0.86 -3.28
C ILE A 36 -6.14 2.06 -2.75
N ARG A 37 -5.49 2.77 -3.66
CA ARG A 37 -4.94 4.09 -3.38
C ARG A 37 -5.55 5.13 -4.29
N VAL A 38 -6.39 5.99 -3.71
CA VAL A 38 -6.62 7.35 -4.20
C VAL A 38 -5.64 8.24 -3.45
N LEU A 39 -4.77 8.92 -4.19
CA LEU A 39 -3.72 9.77 -3.61
C LEU A 39 -4.30 10.75 -2.56
N PRO A 40 -3.60 10.95 -1.43
CA PRO A 40 -2.28 10.40 -1.09
C PRO A 40 -2.31 9.05 -0.32
N ASP A 41 -3.50 8.58 0.06
CA ASP A 41 -3.69 7.61 1.14
C ASP A 41 -4.12 6.22 0.64
N ILE A 42 -4.16 5.23 1.53
CA ILE A 42 -4.71 3.89 1.25
C ILE A 42 -6.13 3.80 1.80
N GLN A 43 -7.08 3.37 0.97
CA GLN A 43 -8.48 3.20 1.34
C GLN A 43 -8.97 1.75 1.16
N LEU A 44 -10.05 1.42 1.86
CA LEU A 44 -10.73 0.13 1.79
C LEU A 44 -12.05 0.24 1.02
N ILE A 45 -12.25 -0.61 0.02
CA ILE A 45 -13.54 -0.80 -0.63
C ILE A 45 -14.13 -2.15 -0.22
N CYS A 46 -15.38 -2.15 0.24
CA CYS A 46 -16.17 -3.36 0.48
C CYS A 46 -17.35 -3.46 -0.50
N PHE A 47 -17.55 -4.64 -1.09
CA PHE A 47 -18.63 -4.87 -2.06
C PHE A 47 -19.08 -6.35 -2.06
N LYS A 48 -20.33 -6.61 -2.42
CA LYS A 48 -20.93 -7.96 -2.46
C LYS A 48 -20.54 -8.72 -3.71
N ASP A 49 -20.51 -8.03 -4.84
CA ASP A 49 -20.28 -8.63 -6.16
C ASP A 49 -19.56 -7.65 -7.10
N PHE A 50 -18.77 -8.20 -8.04
CA PHE A 50 -17.98 -7.40 -8.98
C PHE A 50 -18.83 -6.58 -9.97
N LYS A 51 -20.14 -6.87 -10.14
CA LYS A 51 -21.00 -6.04 -10.98
C LYS A 51 -21.27 -4.69 -10.34
N GLN A 52 -21.19 -4.57 -9.00
CA GLN A 52 -21.28 -3.27 -8.32
C GLN A 52 -20.18 -2.29 -8.75
N LEU A 53 -18.96 -2.79 -9.00
CA LEU A 53 -17.82 -1.97 -9.45
C LEU A 53 -18.00 -1.39 -10.85
N LYS A 54 -18.97 -1.89 -11.64
CA LYS A 54 -19.31 -1.33 -12.97
C LYS A 54 -20.34 -0.20 -12.90
N LYS A 55 -20.92 0.07 -11.73
CA LYS A 55 -22.00 1.04 -11.57
C LYS A 55 -21.44 2.42 -11.19
N LYS A 56 -21.80 3.45 -11.96
CA LYS A 56 -21.43 4.85 -11.65
C LYS A 56 -21.85 5.27 -10.24
N THR A 57 -23.07 4.90 -9.85
CA THR A 57 -23.64 5.24 -8.53
C THR A 57 -22.86 4.64 -7.36
N PHE A 58 -22.21 3.49 -7.55
CA PHE A 58 -21.33 2.90 -6.53
C PHE A 58 -20.14 3.84 -6.26
N TRP A 59 -19.45 4.26 -7.33
CA TRP A 59 -18.29 5.14 -7.22
C TRP A 59 -18.65 6.54 -6.76
N GLU A 60 -19.77 7.12 -7.22
CA GLU A 60 -20.24 8.43 -6.73
C GLU A 60 -20.49 8.40 -5.22
N ASN A 61 -21.13 7.35 -4.71
CA ASN A 61 -21.38 7.21 -3.27
C ASN A 61 -20.09 6.94 -2.49
N TYR A 62 -19.20 6.10 -3.02
CA TYR A 62 -17.91 5.80 -2.40
C TYR A 62 -17.04 7.06 -2.29
N LEU A 63 -16.85 7.78 -3.40
CA LEU A 63 -15.99 8.97 -3.47
C LEU A 63 -16.53 10.12 -2.61
N LYS A 64 -17.86 10.30 -2.53
CA LYS A 64 -18.48 11.28 -1.61
C LYS A 64 -18.16 11.02 -0.13
N ASN A 65 -17.88 9.77 0.23
CA ASN A 65 -17.63 9.34 1.61
C ASN A 65 -16.20 8.79 1.78
N ILE A 66 -15.26 9.15 0.89
CA ILE A 66 -13.95 8.51 0.82
C ILE A 66 -13.17 8.57 2.14
N SER A 67 -13.32 9.66 2.89
CA SER A 67 -12.68 9.86 4.21
C SER A 67 -13.04 8.77 5.23
N HIS A 68 -14.24 8.20 5.16
CA HIS A 68 -14.65 7.10 6.05
C HIS A 68 -13.97 5.76 5.73
N TYR A 69 -13.34 5.67 4.56
CA TYR A 69 -12.72 4.46 4.05
C TYR A 69 -11.20 4.53 4.06
N VAL A 70 -10.61 5.65 4.50
CA VAL A 70 -9.16 5.77 4.67
C VAL A 70 -8.70 4.90 5.82
N ILE A 71 -7.74 4.01 5.55
CA ILE A 71 -7.18 3.11 6.56
C ILE A 71 -5.76 3.50 6.97
N LEU A 72 -4.98 4.07 6.05
CA LEU A 72 -3.65 4.57 6.31
C LEU A 72 -3.55 5.93 5.64
N GLU A 73 -3.13 6.91 6.42
CA GLU A 73 -2.77 8.25 5.94
C GLU A 73 -1.25 8.43 6.01
N ASN A 74 -0.71 9.38 5.25
CA ASN A 74 0.68 9.81 5.43
C ASN A 74 0.88 10.31 6.87
N LYS A 75 1.87 9.78 7.58
CA LYS A 75 2.13 10.10 8.98
C LYS A 75 3.60 10.37 9.29
N TYR A 76 4.52 9.62 8.68
CA TYR A 76 5.95 9.70 8.98
C TYR A 76 6.75 10.40 7.87
N TRP A 77 8.01 10.73 8.14
CA TRP A 77 8.87 11.52 7.24
C TRP A 77 9.02 10.87 5.85
N PHE A 78 9.18 9.55 5.81
CA PHE A 78 9.34 8.73 4.59
C PHE A 78 8.02 8.52 3.82
N GLU A 79 6.93 9.14 4.28
CA GLU A 79 5.58 9.12 3.71
C GLU A 79 5.14 10.51 3.24
N SER A 80 6.07 11.46 3.11
CA SER A 80 5.78 12.88 2.92
C SER A 80 4.98 13.22 1.66
N ARG A 81 5.02 12.36 0.63
CA ARG A 81 4.22 12.53 -0.60
C ARG A 81 2.95 11.70 -0.59
N ASN A 82 3.10 10.38 -0.54
CA ASN A 82 2.01 9.42 -0.61
C ASN A 82 2.45 8.03 -0.17
N ILE A 83 1.47 7.19 0.08
CA ILE A 83 1.63 5.76 0.32
C ILE A 83 0.82 4.96 -0.72
N GLY A 84 1.01 3.65 -0.78
CA GLY A 84 0.25 2.77 -1.68
C GLY A 84 0.52 1.30 -1.40
N GLY A 85 -0.46 0.43 -1.68
CA GLY A 85 -0.32 -1.01 -1.42
C GLY A 85 0.87 -1.64 -2.15
N GLY A 86 1.48 -2.67 -1.56
CA GLY A 86 2.59 -3.43 -2.15
C GLY A 86 2.27 -4.91 -2.37
N GLY A 87 1.03 -5.33 -2.15
CA GLY A 87 0.59 -6.71 -2.28
C GLY A 87 -0.73 -6.99 -1.56
N PRO A 88 -1.33 -8.17 -1.77
CA PRO A 88 -2.47 -8.64 -0.98
C PRO A 88 -2.17 -8.66 0.53
N PRO A 89 -3.10 -8.23 1.38
CA PRO A 89 -2.97 -8.36 2.84
C PRO A 89 -2.76 -9.81 3.26
N ILE A 90 -1.80 -10.02 4.15
CA ILE A 90 -1.36 -11.34 4.61
C ILE A 90 -2.08 -11.66 5.92
N TYR A 91 -2.80 -12.77 5.94
CA TYR A 91 -3.44 -13.24 7.17
C TYR A 91 -2.39 -13.70 8.18
N THR A 92 -2.50 -13.22 9.41
CA THR A 92 -1.77 -13.74 10.58
C THR A 92 -2.74 -13.89 11.74
N LYS A 93 -2.35 -14.66 12.77
CA LYS A 93 -3.15 -14.77 14.01
C LYS A 93 -3.25 -13.43 14.76
N GLU A 94 -2.33 -12.51 14.48
CA GLU A 94 -2.22 -11.18 15.10
C GLU A 94 -3.05 -10.12 14.35
N GLY A 95 -3.47 -10.39 13.11
CA GLY A 95 -4.15 -9.43 12.24
C GLY A 95 -3.78 -9.58 10.76
N TRP A 96 -4.23 -8.63 9.94
CA TRP A 96 -3.87 -8.53 8.52
C TRP A 96 -2.60 -7.70 8.36
N LEU A 97 -1.49 -8.35 8.05
CA LEU A 97 -0.22 -7.69 7.76
C LEU A 97 -0.25 -7.14 6.33
N ILE A 98 0.00 -5.85 6.18
CA ILE A 98 0.12 -5.19 4.89
C ILE A 98 1.57 -4.74 4.72
N ILE A 99 2.16 -5.10 3.59
CA ILE A 99 3.38 -4.49 3.09
C ILE A 99 2.96 -3.45 2.04
N PHE A 100 3.42 -2.21 2.22
CA PHE A 100 3.03 -1.08 1.39
C PHE A 100 4.26 -0.25 1.05
N HIS A 101 4.22 0.46 -0.07
CA HIS A 101 5.26 1.42 -0.41
C HIS A 101 4.92 2.79 0.13
N THR A 102 5.95 3.57 0.38
CA THR A 102 5.86 4.98 0.77
C THR A 102 6.73 5.80 -0.14
N VAL A 103 6.40 7.07 -0.29
CA VAL A 103 7.14 8.00 -1.15
C VAL A 103 7.53 9.22 -0.33
N GLU A 104 8.83 9.37 -0.15
CA GLU A 104 9.45 10.59 0.36
C GLU A 104 9.66 11.57 -0.80
N GLU A 105 9.15 12.80 -0.68
CA GLU A 105 9.48 13.88 -1.61
C GLU A 105 10.72 14.65 -1.12
N LEU A 106 11.76 14.69 -1.94
CA LEU A 106 12.93 15.55 -1.77
C LEU A 106 12.91 16.66 -2.82
N ASN A 107 13.73 17.71 -2.63
CA ASN A 107 13.76 18.88 -3.52
C ASN A 107 13.94 18.56 -5.01
N LYS A 108 14.65 17.48 -5.35
CA LYS A 108 14.99 17.09 -6.73
C LYS A 108 14.80 15.60 -7.02
N ALA A 109 14.23 14.86 -6.07
CA ALA A 109 14.15 13.40 -6.16
C ALA A 109 12.97 12.89 -5.34
N ARG A 110 12.64 11.62 -5.56
CA ARG A 110 11.76 10.84 -4.69
C ARG A 110 12.52 9.63 -4.21
N VAL A 111 12.22 9.20 -2.99
CA VAL A 111 12.72 7.93 -2.47
C VAL A 111 11.50 7.06 -2.18
N TYR A 112 11.48 5.86 -2.76
CA TYR A 112 10.42 4.89 -2.50
C TYR A 112 10.94 3.88 -1.49
N HIS A 113 10.24 3.76 -0.37
CA HIS A 113 10.55 2.82 0.70
C HIS A 113 9.48 1.74 0.77
N ALA A 114 9.82 0.62 1.41
CA ALA A 114 8.84 -0.36 1.85
C ALA A 114 8.54 -0.19 3.34
N SER A 115 7.28 -0.34 3.74
CA SER A 115 6.82 -0.27 5.12
C SER A 115 5.77 -1.34 5.41
N ALA A 116 5.42 -1.48 6.69
CA ALA A 116 4.44 -2.46 7.16
C ALA A 116 3.45 -1.88 8.16
N ALA A 117 2.21 -2.35 8.05
CA ALA A 117 1.13 -2.07 8.99
C ALA A 117 0.36 -3.36 9.30
N LEU A 118 -0.29 -3.39 10.46
CA LEU A 118 -1.13 -4.49 10.91
C LEU A 118 -2.55 -3.96 11.11
N LEU A 119 -3.53 -4.57 10.44
CA LEU A 119 -4.94 -4.27 10.63
C LEU A 119 -5.61 -5.33 11.52
N ASP A 120 -6.69 -4.95 12.18
CA ASP A 120 -7.51 -5.86 12.97
C ASP A 120 -8.11 -6.99 12.12
N ILE A 121 -8.09 -8.21 12.65
CA ILE A 121 -8.55 -9.43 11.97
C ILE A 121 -10.04 -9.39 11.57
N ASN A 122 -10.87 -8.72 12.38
CA ASN A 122 -12.32 -8.64 12.22
C ASN A 122 -12.75 -7.34 11.54
N ASN A 123 -12.05 -6.24 11.81
CA ASN A 123 -12.34 -4.94 11.22
C ASN A 123 -11.11 -4.34 10.49
N PRO A 124 -10.97 -4.55 9.17
CA PRO A 124 -9.83 -4.05 8.41
C PRO A 124 -9.77 -2.52 8.29
N LEU A 125 -10.77 -1.77 8.78
CA LEU A 125 -10.69 -0.31 8.91
C LEU A 125 -9.82 0.12 10.11
N LYS A 126 -9.48 -0.80 11.02
CA LYS A 126 -8.74 -0.49 12.25
C LYS A 126 -7.27 -0.90 12.11
N VAL A 127 -6.38 0.09 12.07
CA VAL A 127 -4.93 -0.12 12.21
C VAL A 127 -4.60 -0.39 13.67
N ILE A 128 -3.93 -1.51 13.93
CA ILE A 128 -3.51 -1.94 15.27
C ILE A 128 -1.99 -1.95 15.44
N GLY A 129 -1.24 -1.70 14.37
CA GLY A 129 0.22 -1.54 14.39
C GLY A 129 0.73 -0.92 13.09
N ARG A 130 1.79 -0.14 13.16
CA ARG A 130 2.45 0.49 11.99
C ARG A 130 3.90 0.79 12.32
N LEU A 131 4.81 0.53 11.39
CA LEU A 131 6.21 0.91 11.59
C LEU A 131 6.35 2.44 11.54
N GLU A 132 7.20 2.97 12.41
CA GLU A 132 7.53 4.40 12.50
C GLU A 132 8.77 4.78 11.69
N GLU A 133 9.44 3.78 11.13
CA GLU A 133 10.57 3.88 10.23
C GLU A 133 10.35 2.94 9.04
N PRO A 134 11.02 3.14 7.90
CA PRO A 134 10.99 2.20 6.78
C PRO A 134 11.30 0.76 7.24
N LEU A 135 10.60 -0.21 6.67
CA LEU A 135 10.99 -1.61 6.80
C LEU A 135 12.32 -1.86 6.08
N PHE A 136 12.46 -1.27 4.90
CA PHE A 136 13.73 -1.12 4.18
C PHE A 136 13.61 -0.01 3.14
N SER A 137 14.77 0.53 2.77
CA SER A 137 14.96 1.64 1.83
C SER A 137 15.94 1.20 0.73
N PRO A 138 16.04 1.92 -0.39
CA PRO A 138 17.11 1.70 -1.37
C PRO A 138 18.47 1.84 -0.70
N ASP A 139 19.28 0.79 -0.76
CA ASP A 139 20.63 0.76 -0.19
C ASP A 139 21.67 0.32 -1.24
N GLU A 140 21.31 -0.63 -2.08
CA GLU A 140 22.19 -1.13 -3.12
C GLU A 140 22.24 -0.19 -4.34
N ASP A 141 23.37 -0.12 -5.04
CA ASP A 141 23.54 0.75 -6.22
C ASP A 141 22.45 0.52 -7.28
N TRP A 142 22.02 -0.73 -7.44
CA TRP A 142 20.97 -1.12 -8.39
C TRP A 142 19.54 -0.82 -7.93
N GLU A 143 19.36 -0.36 -6.70
CA GLU A 143 18.11 0.22 -6.17
C GLU A 143 18.14 1.75 -6.25
N LYS A 144 19.35 2.33 -6.20
CA LYS A 144 19.59 3.78 -6.25
C LYS A 144 19.63 4.31 -7.67
N GLU A 145 20.09 3.53 -8.66
CA GLU A 145 20.22 3.96 -10.05
C GLU A 145 19.47 3.07 -11.04
N GLY A 146 18.56 3.66 -11.84
CA GLY A 146 17.79 2.91 -12.83
C GLY A 146 16.95 3.76 -13.78
N PHE A 147 15.76 3.26 -14.13
CA PHE A 147 14.79 4.06 -14.90
C PHE A 147 14.14 5.12 -14.02
N VAL A 148 13.93 4.78 -12.75
CA VAL A 148 13.57 5.69 -11.69
C VAL A 148 14.54 5.43 -10.54
N ASP A 149 15.30 6.44 -10.15
CA ASP A 149 16.30 6.34 -9.09
C ASP A 149 15.64 6.19 -7.71
N ASN A 150 16.36 5.58 -6.77
CA ASN A 150 15.97 5.41 -5.38
C ASN A 150 14.61 4.71 -5.20
N VAL A 151 14.43 3.52 -5.80
CA VAL A 151 13.18 2.77 -5.72
C VAL A 151 13.37 1.39 -5.12
N VAL A 152 12.65 1.12 -4.01
CA VAL A 152 12.22 -0.23 -3.64
C VAL A 152 10.69 -0.27 -3.59
N PHE A 153 10.07 -1.01 -4.52
CA PHE A 153 8.62 -1.05 -4.68
C PHE A 153 8.08 -2.46 -4.43
N PRO A 154 7.57 -2.79 -3.22
CA PRO A 154 7.00 -4.10 -2.93
C PRO A 154 5.83 -4.42 -3.88
N THR A 155 5.81 -5.64 -4.42
CA THR A 155 4.76 -6.11 -5.35
C THR A 155 4.16 -7.46 -5.00
N GLY A 156 4.86 -8.27 -4.19
CA GLY A 156 4.40 -9.61 -3.83
C GLY A 156 5.07 -10.13 -2.57
N ASN A 157 4.36 -10.99 -1.84
CA ASN A 157 4.82 -11.51 -0.56
C ASN A 157 4.59 -13.02 -0.47
N ALA A 158 5.53 -13.75 0.12
CA ALA A 158 5.43 -15.19 0.36
C ALA A 158 5.99 -15.55 1.73
N ILE A 159 5.33 -16.47 2.45
CA ILE A 159 5.83 -16.98 3.73
C ILE A 159 6.45 -18.36 3.50
N PHE A 160 7.72 -18.50 3.89
CA PHE A 160 8.43 -19.78 3.91
C PHE A 160 9.01 -20.02 5.30
N GLY A 161 8.44 -20.98 6.02
CA GLY A 161 8.78 -21.24 7.42
C GLY A 161 8.52 -20.02 8.29
N LYS A 162 9.56 -19.53 8.98
CA LYS A 162 9.49 -18.35 9.87
C LYS A 162 9.74 -17.01 9.17
N TYR A 163 9.99 -17.02 7.87
CA TYR A 163 10.39 -15.83 7.12
C TYR A 163 9.28 -15.36 6.18
N LEU A 164 9.08 -14.05 6.16
CA LEU A 164 8.34 -13.35 5.13
C LEU A 164 9.34 -12.88 4.06
N TYR A 165 9.11 -13.29 2.82
CA TYR A 165 9.82 -12.85 1.63
C TYR A 165 8.98 -11.78 0.93
N MET A 166 9.60 -10.65 0.65
CA MET A 166 8.99 -9.48 0.01
C MET A 166 9.69 -9.27 -1.32
N TYR A 167 9.00 -9.57 -2.41
CA TYR A 167 9.44 -9.32 -3.77
C TYR A 167 9.14 -7.87 -4.13
N TYR A 168 10.11 -7.20 -4.74
CA TYR A 168 10.00 -5.78 -5.06
C TYR A 168 10.66 -5.44 -6.39
N GLY A 169 10.14 -4.40 -7.04
CA GLY A 169 10.81 -3.72 -8.14
C GLY A 169 11.89 -2.79 -7.60
N ALA A 170 13.06 -2.81 -8.22
CA ALA A 170 14.20 -2.00 -7.83
C ALA A 170 14.64 -1.09 -8.97
N ALA A 171 14.71 0.21 -8.67
CA ALA A 171 15.00 1.29 -9.61
C ALA A 171 14.20 1.22 -10.95
N ASP A 172 12.97 0.70 -10.89
CA ASP A 172 12.11 0.35 -12.05
C ASP A 172 12.82 -0.47 -13.15
N LYS A 173 13.84 -1.25 -12.76
CA LYS A 173 14.74 -1.93 -13.69
C LYS A 173 14.96 -3.40 -13.37
N LYS A 174 14.91 -3.78 -12.10
CA LYS A 174 15.14 -5.15 -11.63
C LYS A 174 14.03 -5.64 -10.73
N ILE A 175 13.99 -6.95 -10.53
CA ILE A 175 13.20 -7.60 -9.48
C ILE A 175 14.18 -8.14 -8.45
N ALA A 176 13.90 -7.89 -7.17
CA ALA A 176 14.68 -8.39 -6.05
C ALA A 176 13.78 -8.94 -4.95
N VAL A 177 14.40 -9.54 -3.92
CA VAL A 177 13.69 -10.09 -2.77
C VAL A 177 14.43 -9.76 -1.48
N ALA A 178 13.70 -9.21 -0.52
CA ALA A 178 14.14 -9.03 0.86
C ALA A 178 13.40 -10.03 1.75
N ARG A 179 14.00 -10.41 2.88
CA ARG A 179 13.31 -11.28 3.85
C ARG A 179 13.45 -10.78 5.28
N VAL A 180 12.41 -11.01 6.07
CA VAL A 180 12.39 -10.68 7.49
C VAL A 180 11.79 -11.84 8.29
N ASN A 181 12.20 -12.00 9.55
CA ASN A 181 11.52 -12.94 10.44
C ASN A 181 10.12 -12.42 10.74
N LEU A 182 9.09 -13.20 10.41
CA LEU A 182 7.69 -12.77 10.50
C LEU A 182 7.27 -12.47 11.94
N GLU A 183 7.69 -13.30 12.89
CA GLU A 183 7.35 -13.12 14.30
C GLU A 183 7.99 -11.84 14.88
N GLN A 184 9.24 -11.55 14.52
CA GLN A 184 9.91 -10.33 14.93
C GLN A 184 9.24 -9.07 14.35
N LEU A 185 8.84 -9.12 13.07
CA LEU A 185 8.10 -8.02 12.44
C LEU A 185 6.75 -7.78 13.14
N LEU A 186 5.97 -8.83 13.39
CA LEU A 186 4.69 -8.72 14.09
C LEU A 186 4.85 -8.21 15.51
N LYS A 187 5.89 -8.65 16.23
CA LYS A 187 6.24 -8.13 17.55
C LYS A 187 6.54 -6.64 17.51
N ARG A 188 7.36 -6.19 16.55
CA ARG A 188 7.71 -4.76 16.38
C ARG A 188 6.49 -3.90 16.07
N LEU A 189 5.57 -4.38 15.22
CA LEU A 189 4.34 -3.68 14.85
C LEU A 189 3.39 -3.47 16.04
N LYS A 190 3.44 -4.35 17.04
CA LYS A 190 2.59 -4.28 18.24
C LYS A 190 3.22 -3.48 19.38
N GLN A 191 4.50 -3.15 19.29
CA GLN A 191 5.19 -2.30 20.26
C GLN A 191 4.85 -0.85 19.96
N LYS A 192 4.08 -0.24 20.86
CA LYS A 192 3.81 1.20 20.88
C LYS A 192 5.00 1.96 21.46
#